data_AF-A0A6G8CQ57-F1
#
_entry.id   AF-A0A6G8CQ57-F1
#
_cell.length_a   1.000
_cell.length_b   1.000
_cell.length_c   1.000
_cell.angle_alpha   90.00
_cell.angle_beta   90.00
_cell.angle_gamma   90.00
#
_symmetry.space_group_name_H-M   'P 1'
#
loop_
_entity.id
_entity.type
_entity.pdbx_description
1 polymer ?
#
loop_
_entity_poly.entity_id
_entity_poly.type
_entity_poly.pdbx_seq_one_letter_code
_entity_poly.pdbx_strand_id
1 'polypeptide(L)'
;MRDLLLQLPLLTARPGEAIQYEEADAFLLVQIAENAEVAMNTIHLGLSAVGQILARAAPEVETGEISGDATEALGWLLAELGDFAATAFCLSAACRRHTADFAPPIPRAIASVRP
;
A
#
# COMPACT_ATOMS: atom_id res chain seq x y z
N MET A 1 -4.86 -0.23 -6.14
CA MET A 1 -5.14 0.82 -5.14
C MET A 1 -6.64 1.11 -4.97
N ARG A 2 -7.40 1.44 -6.03
CA ARG A 2 -8.86 1.65 -5.90
C ARG A 2 -9.57 0.47 -5.23
N ASP A 3 -9.33 -0.75 -5.71
CA ASP A 3 -10.02 -1.92 -5.16
C ASP A 3 -9.58 -2.24 -3.73
N LEU A 4 -8.31 -1.99 -3.38
CA LEU A 4 -7.85 -2.04 -1.99
C LEU A 4 -8.71 -1.13 -1.11
N LEU A 5 -8.83 0.15 -1.47
CA LEU A 5 -9.59 1.15 -0.70
C LEU A 5 -11.07 0.80 -0.57
N LEU A 6 -11.67 0.18 -1.60
CA LEU A 6 -13.06 -0.23 -1.57
C LEU A 6 -13.29 -1.53 -0.78
N GLN A 7 -12.24 -2.32 -0.56
CA GLN A 7 -12.29 -3.56 0.21
C GLN A 7 -11.97 -3.35 1.68
N LEU A 8 -11.19 -2.33 2.05
CA LEU A 8 -10.88 -2.02 3.46
C LEU A 8 -12.14 -1.90 4.35
N PRO A 9 -13.23 -1.23 3.93
CA PRO A 9 -14.45 -1.15 4.75
C PRO A 9 -15.17 -2.49 4.94
N LEU A 10 -14.84 -3.50 4.13
CA LEU A 10 -15.40 -4.85 4.26
C LEU A 10 -14.69 -5.68 5.34
N LEU A 11 -13.54 -5.21 5.84
CA LEU A 11 -12.89 -5.81 6.99
C LEU A 11 -13.66 -5.45 8.26
N THR A 12 -14.02 -6.45 9.04
CA THR A 12 -14.57 -6.24 10.38
C THR A 12 -13.47 -5.66 11.27
N ALA A 13 -13.63 -4.41 11.68
CA ALA A 13 -12.79 -3.77 12.69
C ALA A 13 -13.71 -3.16 13.76
N ARG A 14 -13.45 -3.45 15.04
CA ARG A 14 -14.13 -2.77 16.14
C ARG A 14 -13.42 -1.44 16.42
N PRO A 15 -14.15 -0.36 16.78
CA PRO A 15 -13.51 0.93 17.05
C PRO A 15 -12.41 0.82 18.10
N GLY A 16 -11.19 1.23 17.76
CA GLY A 16 -10.03 1.16 18.66
C GLY A 16 -9.37 -0.22 18.79
N GLU A 17 -9.87 -1.23 18.08
CA GLU A 17 -9.28 -2.58 18.06
C GLU A 17 -8.60 -2.88 16.72
N ALA A 18 -7.80 -3.95 16.71
CA ALA A 18 -7.21 -4.50 15.49
C ALA A 18 -8.28 -5.08 14.55
N ILE A 19 -7.91 -5.26 13.28
CA ILE A 19 -8.72 -5.98 12.29
C ILE A 19 -8.98 -7.41 12.79
N GLN A 20 -10.23 -7.85 12.76
CA GLN A 20 -10.65 -9.19 13.16
C GLN A 20 -10.53 -10.14 11.96
N TYR A 21 -9.30 -10.55 11.63
CA TYR A 21 -9.02 -11.35 10.44
C TYR A 21 -9.71 -12.71 10.47
N GLU A 22 -9.89 -13.31 11.64
CA GLU A 22 -10.55 -14.60 11.83
C GLU A 22 -12.05 -14.55 11.51
N GLU A 23 -12.67 -13.37 11.63
CA GLU A 23 -14.09 -13.15 11.34
C GLU A 23 -14.34 -12.78 9.86
N ALA A 24 -13.28 -12.49 9.10
CA ALA A 24 -13.37 -12.02 7.72
C ALA A 24 -13.50 -13.17 6.70
N ASP A 25 -14.16 -12.90 5.57
CA ASP A 25 -14.22 -13.85 4.45
C ASP A 25 -12.80 -14.12 3.90
N ALA A 26 -12.38 -15.38 3.85
CA ALA A 26 -11.04 -15.74 3.36
C ALA A 26 -10.78 -15.27 1.91
N PHE A 27 -11.80 -15.25 1.03
CA PHE A 27 -11.65 -14.67 -0.30
C PHE A 27 -11.38 -13.16 -0.25
N LEU A 28 -11.98 -12.43 0.71
CA LEU A 28 -11.71 -11.01 0.91
C LEU A 28 -10.26 -10.80 1.31
N LEU A 29 -9.78 -11.58 2.28
CA LEU A 29 -8.42 -11.48 2.79
C LEU A 29 -7.38 -11.76 1.70
N VAL A 30 -7.58 -12.79 0.87
CA VAL A 30 -6.71 -13.06 -0.28
C VAL A 30 -6.68 -11.87 -1.24
N GLN A 31 -7.85 -11.32 -1.59
CA GLN A 31 -7.93 -10.22 -2.54
C GLN A 31 -7.31 -8.93 -1.99
N ILE A 32 -7.48 -8.66 -0.68
CA ILE A 32 -6.84 -7.53 0.01
C ILE A 32 -5.33 -7.70 0.02
N ALA A 33 -4.81 -8.91 0.30
CA ALA A 33 -3.37 -9.18 0.27
C ALA A 33 -2.76 -8.86 -1.10
N GLU A 34 -3.36 -9.38 -2.17
CA GLU A 34 -2.93 -9.11 -3.54
C GLU A 34 -2.99 -7.62 -3.89
N ASN A 35 -4.10 -6.96 -3.53
CA ASN A 35 -4.28 -5.54 -3.82
C ASN A 35 -3.34 -4.64 -3.01
N ALA A 36 -2.97 -5.05 -1.79
CA ALA A 36 -1.99 -4.39 -0.95
C ALA A 36 -0.56 -4.57 -1.49
N GLU A 37 -0.21 -5.77 -1.96
CA GLU A 37 1.06 -6.04 -2.66
C GLU A 37 1.21 -5.20 -3.94
N VAL A 38 0.14 -5.11 -4.75
CA VAL A 38 0.12 -4.26 -5.94
C VAL A 38 0.28 -2.78 -5.59
N ALA A 39 -0.38 -2.31 -4.52
CA ALA A 39 -0.24 -0.93 -4.04
C ALA A 39 1.19 -0.64 -3.58
N MET A 40 1.76 -1.50 -2.73
CA MET A 40 3.14 -1.40 -2.26
C MET A 40 4.13 -1.35 -3.42
N ASN A 41 4.02 -2.26 -4.39
CA ASN A 41 4.90 -2.29 -5.55
C ASN A 41 4.79 -1.02 -6.40
N THR A 42 3.57 -0.51 -6.58
CA THR A 42 3.34 0.74 -7.32
C THR A 42 4.00 1.92 -6.60
N ILE A 43 3.87 2.00 -5.27
CA ILE A 43 4.52 3.03 -4.46
C ILE A 43 6.04 2.93 -4.57
N HIS A 44 6.63 1.74 -4.39
CA HIS A 44 8.07 1.53 -4.49
C HIS A 44 8.62 1.92 -5.87
N LEU A 45 7.90 1.60 -6.95
CA LEU A 45 8.29 2.03 -8.30
C LEU A 45 8.27 3.56 -8.43
N GLY A 46 7.24 4.23 -7.89
CA GLY A 46 7.15 5.68 -7.84
C GLY A 46 8.29 6.32 -7.04
N LEU A 47 8.56 5.80 -5.84
CA LEU A 47 9.68 6.24 -4.99
C LEU A 47 11.02 6.10 -5.71
N SER A 48 11.25 4.97 -6.39
CA SER A 48 12.47 4.75 -7.18
C SER A 48 12.61 5.77 -8.31
N ALA A 49 11.53 6.06 -9.05
CA ALA A 49 11.54 7.06 -10.10
C ALA A 49 11.86 8.47 -9.56
N VAL A 50 11.25 8.88 -8.46
CA VAL A 50 11.53 10.16 -7.82
C VAL A 50 12.98 10.22 -7.31
N GLY A 51 13.48 9.16 -6.68
CA GLY A 51 14.87 9.08 -6.23
C GLY A 51 15.87 9.21 -7.39
N GLN A 52 15.57 8.61 -8.55
CA GLN A 52 16.38 8.77 -9.75
C GLN A 52 16.36 10.20 -10.30
N ILE A 53 15.22 10.89 -10.25
CA ILE A 53 15.11 12.29 -10.64
C ILE A 53 15.95 13.17 -9.71
N LEU A 54 15.81 13.01 -8.40
CA LEU A 54 16.59 13.76 -7.40
C LEU A 54 18.10 13.55 -7.55
N ALA A 55 18.52 12.30 -7.77
CA ALA A 55 19.94 12.00 -7.98
C ALA A 55 20.52 12.69 -9.22
N ARG A 56 19.71 12.83 -10.29
CA ARG A 56 20.12 13.54 -11.52
C ARG A 56 20.07 15.05 -11.37
N ALA A 57 19.13 15.55 -10.57
CA ALA A 57 18.91 16.97 -10.33
C ALA A 57 19.79 17.55 -9.20
N ALA A 58 20.66 16.73 -8.59
CA ALA A 58 21.52 17.15 -7.49
C ALA A 58 22.38 18.39 -7.81
N PRO A 59 23.01 18.52 -9.00
CA PRO A 59 23.74 19.72 -9.36
C PRO A 59 22.87 20.98 -9.33
N GLU A 60 21.65 20.91 -9.86
CA GLU A 60 20.70 22.03 -9.91
C GLU A 60 20.17 22.41 -8.52
N VAL A 61 20.15 21.47 -7.56
CA VAL A 61 19.90 21.77 -6.14
C VAL A 61 21.09 22.51 -5.53
N GLU A 62 22.31 22.09 -5.83
CA GLU A 62 23.53 22.74 -5.32
C GLU A 62 23.71 24.17 -5.89
N THR A 63 23.35 24.39 -7.16
CA THR A 63 23.38 25.74 -7.77
C THR A 63 22.21 26.62 -7.34
N GLY A 64 21.23 26.06 -6.63
CA GLY A 64 20.03 26.75 -6.14
C GLY A 64 18.97 27.01 -7.22
N GLU A 65 19.11 26.43 -8.41
CA GLU A 65 18.09 26.44 -9.47
C GLU A 65 16.84 25.64 -9.03
N ILE A 66 17.06 24.59 -8.25
CA ILE A 66 16.01 23.91 -7.49
C ILE A 66 16.14 24.32 -6.02
N SER A 67 15.06 24.87 -5.47
CA SER A 67 15.02 25.28 -4.07
C SER A 67 15.28 24.10 -3.12
N GLY A 68 16.11 24.33 -2.10
CA GLY A 68 16.31 23.37 -1.00
C GLY A 68 15.01 22.97 -0.31
N ASP A 69 14.08 23.91 -0.13
CA ASP A 69 12.75 23.65 0.47
C ASP A 69 11.94 22.65 -0.36
N ALA A 70 12.06 22.69 -1.69
CA ALA A 70 11.37 21.76 -2.57
C ALA A 70 11.96 20.34 -2.45
N THR A 71 13.29 20.24 -2.33
CA THR A 71 13.99 18.97 -2.08
C THR A 71 13.62 18.40 -0.71
N GLU A 72 13.52 19.25 0.32
CA GLU A 72 13.07 18.84 1.65
C GLU A 72 11.63 18.31 1.61
N ALA A 73 10.71 19.04 0.98
CA ALA A 73 9.32 18.62 0.82
C ALA A 73 9.19 17.27 0.08
N LEU A 74 10.04 17.03 -0.93
CA LEU A 74 10.12 15.73 -1.58
C LEU A 74 10.63 14.64 -0.63
N GLY A 75 11.63 14.93 0.21
CA GLY A 75 12.10 14.02 1.25
C GLY A 75 10.99 13.59 2.21
N TRP A 76 10.17 14.54 2.68
CA TRP A 76 9.00 14.26 3.50
C TRP A 76 7.99 13.36 2.79
N LEU A 77 7.66 13.67 1.53
CA LEU A 77 6.75 12.84 0.73
C LEU A 77 7.27 11.42 0.54
N LEU A 78 8.58 11.24 0.27
CA LEU A 78 9.19 9.92 0.13
C LEU A 78 9.06 9.11 1.42
N ALA A 79 9.22 9.75 2.58
CA ALA A 79 9.06 9.11 3.89
C ALA A 79 7.61 8.68 4.13
N GLU A 80 6.63 9.57 3.92
CA GLU A 80 5.20 9.26 4.09
C GLU A 80 4.73 8.12 3.18
N LEU A 81 5.16 8.13 1.92
CA LEU A 81 4.86 7.07 0.97
C LEU A 81 5.55 5.74 1.36
N GLY A 82 6.77 5.80 1.91
CA GLY A 82 7.46 4.65 2.48
C GLY A 82 6.69 4.01 3.63
N ASP A 83 6.20 4.82 4.56
CA ASP A 83 5.37 4.37 5.68
C ASP A 83 4.06 3.74 5.20
N PHE A 84 3.45 4.31 4.16
CA PHE A 84 2.25 3.74 3.56
C PHE A 84 2.52 2.38 2.89
N ALA A 85 3.63 2.25 2.16
CA ALA A 85 4.06 0.98 1.57
C ALA A 85 4.32 -0.10 2.63
N ALA A 86 4.98 0.27 3.74
CA ALA A 86 5.21 -0.63 4.87
C ALA A 86 3.89 -1.07 5.53
N THR A 87 2.95 -0.15 5.68
CA THR A 87 1.61 -0.46 6.22
C THR A 87 0.85 -1.43 5.30
N ALA A 88 0.90 -1.21 3.99
CA ALA A 88 0.31 -2.13 3.00
C ALA A 88 0.97 -3.52 3.04
N PHE A 89 2.29 -3.58 3.23
CA PHE A 89 3.00 -4.85 3.43
C PHE A 89 2.50 -5.59 4.68
N CYS A 90 2.41 -4.91 5.82
CA CYS A 90 1.91 -5.49 7.06
C CYS A 90 0.48 -6.03 6.91
N LEU A 91 -0.39 -5.28 6.22
CA LEU A 91 -1.75 -5.72 5.92
C LEU A 91 -1.75 -6.99 5.06
N SER A 92 -0.96 -7.02 3.97
CA SER A 92 -0.85 -8.21 3.13
C SER A 92 -0.35 -9.42 3.91
N ALA A 93 0.72 -9.25 4.68
CA ALA A 93 1.31 -10.31 5.48
C ALA A 93 0.31 -10.88 6.51
N ALA A 94 -0.47 -10.02 7.16
CA ALA A 94 -1.52 -10.44 8.07
C ALA A 94 -2.61 -11.24 7.33
N CYS A 95 -3.15 -10.71 6.23
CA CYS A 95 -4.13 -11.42 5.41
C CYS A 95 -3.63 -12.80 4.97
N ARG A 96 -2.40 -12.89 4.45
CA ARG A 96 -1.76 -14.14 4.01
C ARG A 96 -1.62 -15.15 5.14
N ARG A 97 -1.25 -14.70 6.34
CA ARG A 97 -1.15 -15.55 7.53
C ARG A 97 -2.49 -16.19 7.88
N HIS A 98 -3.58 -15.43 7.80
CA HIS A 98 -4.93 -15.92 8.11
C HIS A 98 -5.57 -16.74 6.97
N THR A 99 -4.96 -16.75 5.78
CA THR A 99 -5.41 -17.57 4.64
C THR A 99 -4.40 -18.63 4.23
N ALA A 100 -3.41 -18.97 5.08
CA ALA A 100 -2.33 -19.88 4.71
C ALA A 100 -2.85 -21.29 4.31
N ASP A 101 -3.88 -21.77 5.01
CA ASP A 101 -4.50 -23.08 4.76
C ASP A 101 -5.74 -22.99 3.85
N PHE A 102 -6.05 -21.81 3.33
CA PHE A 102 -7.23 -21.59 2.50
C PHE A 102 -6.98 -22.08 1.07
N ALA A 103 -7.59 -23.21 0.71
CA ALA A 103 -7.58 -23.76 -0.65
C ALA A 103 -8.98 -23.65 -1.28
N PRO A 104 -9.29 -22.56 -2.01
CA PRO A 104 -10.60 -22.39 -2.61
C PRO A 104 -10.80 -23.40 -3.76
N PRO A 105 -11.92 -24.15 -3.78
CA PRO A 105 -12.19 -25.10 -4.86
C PRO A 105 -12.50 -24.42 -6.20
N ILE A 106 -12.95 -23.15 -6.16
CA ILE A 106 -13.20 -22.31 -7.34
C ILE A 106 -12.76 -20.88 -7.01
N PRO A 107 -11.94 -20.22 -7.86
CA PRO A 107 -11.62 -18.82 -7.70
C PRO A 107 -12.88 -17.94 -7.73
N ARG A 108 -13.07 -17.10 -6.72
CA ARG A 108 -14.18 -16.14 -6.64
C ARG A 108 -13.61 -14.75 -6.31
N ALA A 109 -13.93 -13.76 -7.14
CA ALA A 109 -13.60 -12.38 -6.87
C ALA A 109 -14.70 -11.73 -6.00
N ILE A 110 -14.31 -10.99 -4.96
CA ILE A 110 -15.24 -10.14 -4.21
C ILE A 110 -15.32 -8.81 -4.94
N ALA A 111 -16.51 -8.51 -5.48
CA ALA A 111 -16.77 -7.27 -6.19
C ALA A 111 -16.49 -6.08 -5.27
N SER A 112 -15.69 -5.11 -5.73
CA SER A 112 -15.55 -3.85 -5.02
C SER A 112 -16.92 -3.15 -5.02
N VAL A 113 -17.41 -2.79 -3.83
CA VAL A 113 -18.71 -2.12 -3.67
C VAL A 113 -18.69 -0.87 -4.55
N ARG A 114 -19.50 -0.86 -5.61
CA ARG A 114 -19.69 0.35 -6.42
C ARG A 114 -20.50 1.35 -5.60
N PRO A 115 -20.14 2.65 -5.60
CA PRO A 115 -21.00 3.69 -5.03
C PRO A 115 -22.33 3.77 -5.77
#